data_AF-A0A4P8HEF3-F1
#
_entry.id   AF-A0A4P8HEF3-F1
#
_cell.length_a   1.000
_cell.length_b   1.000
_cell.length_c   1.000
_cell.angle_alpha   90.00
_cell.angle_beta   90.00
_cell.angle_gamma   90.00
#
_symmetry.space_group_name_H-M   'P 1'
#
loop_
_entity.id
_entity.type
_entity.pdbx_description
1 polymer ?
#
loop_
_entity_poly.entity_id
_entity_poly.type
_entity_poly.pdbx_seq_one_letter_code
_entity_poly.pdbx_strand_id
1 'polypeptide(L)'
;MPFVLAAIAVRAVASGLFLKFEYFYRPGFPVDDYGFTSDDRLHYGSYAVDYLNNLDSSRYLADVVLPNGVPVFAAEEITHMADVKALVQLLYLVGVIAAVVGVVFALYLSRRTGPGLRHSIRWGALLTLVAAVALAVLAMLGWDRFFTGFHTLFFDQGTWQFYLDDALIRLFPAPFWIDAGIAVGVIILLGALIPLLLSFMGAGARRKARKAERTEAKRTGTV
;
A
#
# COMPACT_ATOMS: atom_id res chain seq x y z
N MET A 1 6.34 7.09 -8.34
CA MET A 1 5.04 6.48 -8.65
C MET A 1 4.85 5.19 -7.87
N PRO A 2 5.63 4.10 -8.07
CA PRO A 2 5.34 2.81 -7.41
C PRO A 2 5.28 2.91 -5.88
N PHE A 3 6.37 3.37 -5.24
CA PHE A 3 6.47 3.47 -3.79
C PHE A 3 5.52 4.52 -3.17
N VAL A 4 5.22 5.59 -3.90
CA VAL A 4 4.25 6.62 -3.45
C VAL A 4 2.86 6.01 -3.37
N LEU A 5 2.43 5.31 -4.42
CA LEU A 5 1.11 4.67 -4.45
C LEU A 5 1.03 3.52 -3.45
N ALA A 6 2.09 2.72 -3.30
CA ALA A 6 2.15 1.68 -2.28
C ALA A 6 2.02 2.24 -0.86
N ALA A 7 2.75 3.31 -0.53
CA ALA A 7 2.66 3.96 0.78
C ALA A 7 1.25 4.51 1.06
N ILE A 8 0.63 5.17 0.07
CA ILE A 8 -0.75 5.68 0.21
C ILE A 8 -1.74 4.54 0.39
N ALA A 9 -1.62 3.47 -0.39
CA ALA A 9 -2.51 2.33 -0.34
C ALA A 9 -2.41 1.59 1.00
N VAL A 10 -1.18 1.31 1.47
CA VAL A 10 -0.94 0.70 2.79
C VAL A 10 -1.48 1.60 3.90
N ARG A 11 -1.24 2.92 3.84
CA ARG A 11 -1.77 3.86 4.83
C ARG A 11 -3.30 3.89 4.89
N ALA A 12 -3.96 3.66 3.76
CA ALA A 12 -5.42 3.63 3.67
C ALA A 12 -5.99 2.37 4.34
N VAL A 13 -5.41 1.19 4.09
CA VAL A 13 -5.88 -0.07 4.69
C VAL A 13 -5.41 -0.23 6.14
N ALA A 14 -4.25 0.30 6.51
CA ALA A 14 -3.79 0.43 7.89
C ALA A 14 -4.44 1.65 8.57
N SER A 15 -5.77 1.69 8.58
CA SER A 15 -6.55 2.74 9.22
C SER A 15 -7.77 2.19 9.96
N GLY A 16 -8.16 2.87 11.05
CA GLY A 16 -9.39 2.51 11.78
C GLY A 16 -10.65 2.57 10.93
N LEU A 17 -10.68 3.38 9.85
CA LEU A 17 -11.81 3.41 8.93
C LEU A 17 -11.95 2.11 8.13
N PHE A 18 -10.83 1.59 7.61
CA PHE A 18 -10.82 0.30 6.92
C PHE A 18 -11.19 -0.83 7.88
N LEU A 19 -10.61 -0.83 9.09
CA LEU A 19 -10.94 -1.80 10.12
C LEU A 19 -12.44 -1.79 10.49
N LYS A 20 -13.03 -0.61 10.64
CA LYS A 20 -14.46 -0.45 10.90
C LYS A 20 -15.31 -0.94 9.72
N PHE A 21 -14.86 -0.71 8.49
CA PHE A 21 -15.55 -1.23 7.31
C PHE A 21 -15.61 -2.77 7.33
N GLU A 22 -14.48 -3.42 7.59
CA GLU A 22 -14.37 -4.87 7.65
C GLU A 22 -15.32 -5.49 8.69
N TYR A 23 -15.37 -4.95 9.91
CA TYR A 23 -16.20 -5.57 10.95
C TYR A 23 -17.69 -5.27 10.88
N PHE A 24 -18.11 -4.14 10.29
CA PHE A 24 -19.51 -3.69 10.34
C PHE A 24 -20.21 -3.64 9.00
N TYR A 25 -19.46 -3.61 7.89
CA TYR A 25 -20.02 -3.38 6.56
C TYR A 25 -19.64 -4.45 5.54
N ARG A 26 -18.54 -5.17 5.74
CA ARG A 26 -18.12 -6.28 4.88
C ARG A 26 -19.07 -7.48 5.09
N PRO A 27 -19.89 -7.86 4.08
CA PRO A 27 -20.86 -8.93 4.25
C PRO A 27 -20.18 -10.28 4.52
N GLY A 28 -20.67 -11.01 5.54
CA GLY A 28 -20.15 -12.34 5.87
C GLY A 28 -18.70 -12.35 6.34
N PHE A 29 -18.23 -11.25 6.95
CA PHE A 29 -16.96 -11.26 7.67
C PHE A 29 -17.00 -12.32 8.81
N PRO A 30 -15.95 -13.13 9.00
CA PRO A 30 -16.00 -14.26 9.94
C PRO A 30 -16.14 -13.77 11.39
N VAL A 31 -16.94 -14.51 12.17
CA VAL A 31 -16.99 -14.38 13.63
C VAL A 31 -15.68 -14.88 14.25
N ASP A 32 -15.35 -14.40 15.45
CA ASP A 32 -14.25 -14.96 16.23
C ASP A 32 -14.74 -16.17 17.03
N ASP A 33 -14.12 -17.32 16.82
CA ASP A 33 -14.47 -18.56 17.51
C ASP A 33 -14.05 -18.58 18.99
N TYR A 34 -13.21 -17.62 19.40
CA TYR A 34 -12.63 -17.53 20.75
C TYR A 34 -13.25 -16.41 21.61
N GLY A 35 -14.32 -15.78 21.13
CA GLY A 35 -15.22 -14.97 21.95
C GLY A 35 -15.11 -13.45 21.84
N PHE A 36 -14.25 -12.89 20.97
CA PHE A 36 -14.30 -11.46 20.69
C PHE A 36 -15.52 -11.11 19.83
N THR A 37 -16.30 -10.14 20.29
CA THR A 37 -17.35 -9.52 19.48
C THR A 37 -16.75 -8.63 18.39
N SER A 38 -17.53 -8.24 17.38
CA SER A 38 -17.08 -7.26 16.38
C SER A 38 -16.66 -5.92 17.02
N ASP A 39 -17.31 -5.54 18.13
CA ASP A 39 -16.95 -4.35 18.90
C ASP A 39 -15.59 -4.52 19.60
N ASP A 40 -15.34 -5.67 20.23
CA ASP A 40 -14.02 -5.99 20.82
C ASP A 40 -12.92 -5.98 19.76
N ARG A 41 -13.19 -6.59 18.61
CA ARG A 41 -12.22 -6.68 17.51
C ARG A 41 -11.92 -5.32 16.91
N LEU A 42 -12.92 -4.45 16.78
CA LEU A 42 -12.71 -3.06 16.39
C LEU A 42 -11.88 -2.33 17.45
N HIS A 43 -12.21 -2.50 18.73
CA HIS A 43 -11.52 -1.82 19.83
C HIS A 43 -10.04 -2.21 19.92
N TYR A 44 -9.76 -3.51 20.10
CA TYR A 44 -8.39 -4.02 20.24
C TYR A 44 -7.60 -3.95 18.94
N GLY A 45 -8.23 -4.21 17.79
CA GLY A 45 -7.60 -4.06 16.49
C GLY A 45 -7.23 -2.60 16.18
N SER A 46 -7.99 -1.62 16.69
CA SER A 46 -7.66 -0.20 16.49
C SER A 46 -6.33 0.16 17.18
N TYR A 47 -6.03 -0.39 18.36
CA TYR A 47 -4.71 -0.20 18.99
C TYR A 47 -3.58 -0.72 18.09
N ALA A 48 -3.72 -1.91 17.51
CA ALA A 48 -2.71 -2.46 16.61
C ALA A 48 -2.51 -1.59 15.35
N VAL A 49 -3.60 -1.10 14.75
CA VAL A 49 -3.54 -0.22 13.56
C VAL A 49 -2.99 1.17 13.89
N ASP A 50 -3.38 1.74 15.04
CA ASP A 50 -2.88 3.03 15.50
C ASP A 50 -1.39 2.96 15.84
N TYR A 51 -0.95 1.84 16.43
CA TYR A 51 0.47 1.59 16.72
C TYR A 51 1.36 1.71 15.48
N LEU A 52 0.91 1.20 14.33
CA LEU A 52 1.66 1.29 13.07
C LEU A 52 1.91 2.74 12.63
N ASN A 53 1.05 3.67 13.03
CA ASN A 53 1.04 5.05 12.55
C ASN A 53 1.43 6.09 13.62
N ASN A 54 1.52 5.70 14.89
CA ASN A 54 1.94 6.58 15.98
C ASN A 54 3.46 6.56 16.20
N LEU A 55 3.96 7.42 17.09
CA LEU A 55 5.39 7.51 17.43
C LEU A 55 5.76 6.78 18.73
N ASP A 56 4.86 5.94 19.25
CA ASP A 56 5.07 5.25 20.52
C ASP A 56 5.93 3.97 20.35
N SER A 57 6.50 3.52 21.46
CA SER A 57 7.21 2.25 21.57
C SER A 57 6.24 1.06 21.62
N SER A 58 6.77 -0.16 21.53
CA SER A 58 5.99 -1.40 21.68
C SER A 58 5.23 -1.50 23.01
N ARG A 59 5.62 -0.71 24.02
CA ARG A 59 4.87 -0.54 25.28
C ARG A 59 3.40 -0.15 25.05
N TYR A 60 3.12 0.62 24.00
CA TYR A 60 1.76 1.01 23.64
C TYR A 60 0.81 -0.19 23.50
N LEU A 61 1.29 -1.31 22.93
CA LEU A 61 0.51 -2.54 22.82
C LEU A 61 0.57 -3.38 24.10
N ALA A 62 1.69 -3.32 24.84
CA ALA A 62 1.83 -4.02 26.12
C ALA A 62 0.85 -3.50 27.20
N ASP A 63 0.45 -2.23 27.11
CA ASP A 63 -0.48 -1.61 28.05
C ASP A 63 -1.96 -1.91 27.70
N VAL A 64 -2.24 -2.65 26.61
CA VAL A 64 -3.61 -3.03 26.21
C VAL A 64 -4.03 -4.30 26.95
N VAL A 65 -5.03 -4.17 27.82
CA VAL A 65 -5.54 -5.27 28.65
C VAL A 65 -7.05 -5.48 28.46
N LEU A 66 -7.46 -6.73 28.62
CA LEU A 66 -8.87 -7.13 28.74
C LEU A 66 -9.47 -6.57 30.05
N PRO A 67 -10.82 -6.55 30.19
CA PRO A 67 -11.46 -6.06 31.42
C PRO A 67 -11.08 -6.81 32.70
N ASN A 68 -10.60 -8.05 32.57
CA ASN A 68 -10.09 -8.86 33.68
C ASN A 68 -8.60 -8.59 34.01
N GLY A 69 -7.96 -7.63 33.33
CA GLY A 69 -6.56 -7.25 33.54
C GLY A 69 -5.53 -8.11 32.82
N VAL A 70 -5.96 -9.10 32.02
CA VAL A 70 -5.05 -9.95 31.24
C VAL A 70 -4.59 -9.17 29.99
N PRO A 71 -3.30 -9.17 29.63
CA PRO A 71 -2.82 -8.57 28.39
C PRO A 71 -3.54 -9.13 27.16
N VAL A 72 -3.90 -8.26 26.22
CA VAL A 72 -4.53 -8.67 24.97
C VAL A 72 -3.53 -9.36 24.05
N PHE A 73 -2.33 -8.79 23.92
CA PHE A 73 -1.29 -9.29 23.04
C PHE A 73 -0.22 -10.03 23.84
N ALA A 74 0.21 -11.19 23.34
CA ALA A 74 1.38 -11.90 23.83
C ALA A 74 2.67 -11.13 23.52
N ALA A 75 3.76 -11.45 24.23
CA ALA A 75 5.05 -10.77 24.05
C ALA A 75 5.63 -10.95 22.63
N GLU A 76 5.37 -12.11 22.04
CA GLU A 76 5.75 -12.47 20.68
C GLU A 76 4.97 -11.64 19.65
N GLU A 77 3.67 -11.44 19.87
CA GLU A 77 2.82 -10.60 19.00
C GLU A 77 3.23 -9.13 19.04
N ILE A 78 3.60 -8.63 20.23
CA ILE A 78 4.10 -7.26 20.41
C ILE A 78 5.44 -7.08 19.68
N THR A 79 6.35 -8.04 19.80
CA THR A 79 7.63 -8.03 19.06
C THR A 79 7.39 -8.01 17.56
N HIS A 80 6.51 -8.88 17.06
CA HIS A 80 6.16 -8.92 15.64
C HIS A 80 5.55 -7.60 15.15
N MET A 81 4.62 -7.01 15.91
CA MET A 81 4.03 -5.73 15.56
C MET A 81 5.07 -4.61 15.51
N ALA A 82 6.13 -4.67 16.34
CA ALA A 82 7.24 -3.73 16.26
C ALA A 82 8.02 -3.87 14.94
N ASP A 83 8.27 -5.10 14.48
CA ASP A 83 8.89 -5.37 13.18
C ASP A 83 8.00 -4.88 12.03
N VAL A 84 6.69 -5.15 12.09
CA VAL A 84 5.70 -4.68 11.10
C VAL A 84 5.67 -3.14 11.07
N LYS A 85 5.70 -2.49 12.23
CA LYS A 85 5.77 -1.02 12.33
C LYS A 85 7.03 -0.50 11.65
N ALA A 86 8.19 -1.09 11.90
CA ALA A 86 9.44 -0.68 11.26
C ALA A 86 9.36 -0.80 9.73
N LEU A 87 8.81 -1.89 9.21
CA LEU A 87 8.62 -2.11 7.78
C LEU A 87 7.64 -1.10 7.15
N VAL A 88 6.51 -0.83 7.80
CA VAL A 88 5.52 0.16 7.34
C VAL A 88 6.10 1.58 7.35
N GLN A 89 6.83 1.94 8.40
CA GLN A 89 7.49 3.25 8.48
C GLN A 89 8.60 3.40 7.43
N LEU A 90 9.35 2.34 7.13
CA LEU A 90 10.31 2.33 6.03
C LEU A 90 9.61 2.55 4.68
N LEU A 91 8.47 1.89 4.44
CA LEU A 91 7.67 2.12 3.23
C LEU A 91 7.21 3.58 3.13
N TYR A 92 6.74 4.18 4.23
CA TYR A 92 6.34 5.59 4.25
C TYR A 92 7.52 6.52 3.93
N LEU A 93 8.68 6.28 4.54
CA LEU A 93 9.90 7.05 4.29
C LEU A 93 10.31 6.97 2.82
N VAL A 94 10.40 5.75 2.26
CA VAL A 94 10.72 5.54 0.83
C VAL A 94 9.67 6.20 -0.06
N GLY A 95 8.39 6.12 0.31
CA GLY A 95 7.29 6.79 -0.37
C GLY A 95 7.47 8.31 -0.42
N VAL A 96 7.79 8.95 0.71
CA VAL A 96 8.05 10.40 0.80
C VAL A 96 9.26 10.79 -0.04
N ILE A 97 10.37 10.07 0.09
CA ILE A 97 11.59 10.32 -0.72
C ILE A 97 11.26 10.21 -2.21
N ALA A 98 10.55 9.15 -2.62
CA ALA A 98 10.14 8.95 -4.00
C ALA A 98 9.20 10.05 -4.51
N ALA A 99 8.33 10.60 -3.65
CA ALA A 99 7.48 11.73 -3.99
C ALA A 99 8.30 13.01 -4.22
N VAL A 100 9.20 13.34 -3.29
CA VAL A 100 10.08 14.53 -3.39
C VAL A 100 10.96 14.46 -4.64
N VAL A 101 11.66 13.34 -4.84
CA VAL A 101 12.49 13.11 -6.03
C VAL A 101 11.64 13.18 -7.31
N GLY A 102 10.44 12.60 -7.28
CA GLY A 102 9.50 12.65 -8.40
C GLY A 102 9.10 14.08 -8.78
N VAL A 103 8.80 14.93 -7.79
CA VAL A 103 8.48 16.35 -8.01
C VAL A 103 9.67 17.12 -8.56
N VAL A 104 10.86 16.96 -7.96
CA VAL A 104 12.10 17.63 -8.42
C VAL A 104 12.39 17.26 -9.87
N PHE A 105 12.32 15.96 -10.21
CA PHE A 105 12.56 15.48 -11.56
C PHE A 105 11.49 15.99 -12.54
N ALA A 106 10.23 16.08 -12.11
CA ALA A 106 9.17 16.65 -12.93
C ALA A 106 9.39 18.14 -13.22
N LEU A 107 9.82 18.93 -12.24
CA LEU A 107 10.17 20.35 -12.41
C LEU A 107 11.43 20.56 -13.27
N TYR A 108 12.40 19.63 -13.20
CA TYR A 108 13.57 19.66 -14.07
C TYR A 108 13.20 19.36 -15.53
N LEU A 109 12.40 18.31 -15.75
CA LEU A 109 11.96 17.91 -17.08
C LEU A 109 10.95 18.86 -17.71
N SER A 110 10.15 19.58 -16.91
CA SER A 110 9.21 20.59 -17.43
C SER A 110 9.93 21.80 -18.01
N ARG A 111 11.14 22.11 -17.52
CA ARG A 111 12.01 23.18 -18.06
C ARG A 111 12.66 22.83 -19.39
N ARG A 112 12.77 21.53 -19.71
CA ARG A 112 13.24 21.05 -21.01
C ARG A 112 12.02 20.99 -21.94
N THR A 113 12.06 21.60 -23.12
CA THR A 113 10.97 21.63 -24.13
C THR A 113 10.63 20.25 -24.75
N GLY A 114 10.99 19.15 -24.09
CA GLY A 114 10.88 17.78 -24.58
C GLY A 114 9.78 16.94 -23.92
N PRO A 115 9.46 15.75 -24.47
CA PRO A 115 8.41 14.87 -23.97
C PRO A 115 8.80 14.06 -22.71
N GLY A 116 9.97 14.33 -22.11
CA GLY A 116 10.57 13.52 -21.04
C GLY A 116 9.63 13.23 -19.87
N LEU A 117 8.91 14.25 -19.38
CA LEU A 117 7.96 14.10 -18.27
C LEU A 117 6.84 13.09 -18.59
N ARG A 118 6.33 13.07 -19.82
CA ARG A 118 5.26 12.14 -20.24
C ARG A 118 5.75 10.72 -20.31
N HIS A 119 6.97 10.51 -20.83
CA HIS A 119 7.57 9.18 -20.87
C HIS A 119 7.82 8.64 -19.47
N SER A 120 8.33 9.46 -18.56
CA SER A 120 8.56 9.07 -17.16
C SER A 120 7.26 8.68 -16.45
N ILE A 121 6.18 9.46 -16.64
CA ILE A 121 4.86 9.13 -16.06
C ILE A 121 4.35 7.78 -16.62
N ARG A 122 4.46 7.56 -17.93
CA ARG A 122 4.01 6.30 -18.58
C ARG A 122 4.77 5.09 -18.07
N TRP A 123 6.10 5.14 -18.09
CA TRP A 123 6.91 4.03 -17.63
C TRP A 123 6.74 3.77 -16.13
N GLY A 124 6.63 4.83 -15.33
CA GLY A 124 6.32 4.71 -13.91
C GLY A 124 4.96 4.05 -13.65
N ALA A 125 3.92 4.46 -14.38
CA ALA A 125 2.59 3.85 -14.26
C ALA A 125 2.57 2.39 -14.77
N LEU A 126 3.18 2.10 -15.92
CA LEU A 126 3.27 0.74 -16.46
C LEU A 126 4.02 -0.19 -15.52
N LEU A 127 5.17 0.22 -15.00
CA LEU A 127 5.92 -0.57 -14.01
C LEU A 127 5.07 -0.85 -12.77
N THR A 128 4.34 0.15 -12.28
CA THR A 128 3.46 0.00 -11.12
C THR A 128 2.34 -0.99 -11.40
N LEU A 129 1.67 -0.88 -12.55
CA LEU A 129 0.58 -1.77 -12.94
C LEU A 129 1.06 -3.21 -13.14
N VAL A 130 2.19 -3.41 -13.83
CA VAL A 130 2.76 -4.74 -14.05
C VAL A 130 3.14 -5.39 -12.72
N ALA A 131 3.81 -4.65 -11.82
CA ALA A 131 4.16 -5.15 -10.50
C ALA A 131 2.91 -5.52 -9.68
N ALA A 132 1.89 -4.65 -9.67
CA ALA A 132 0.64 -4.90 -8.95
C ALA A 132 -0.09 -6.14 -9.48
N VAL A 133 -0.21 -6.29 -10.80
CA VAL A 133 -0.84 -7.47 -11.41
C VAL A 133 -0.05 -8.74 -11.12
N ALA A 134 1.29 -8.69 -11.21
CA ALA A 134 2.12 -9.85 -10.88
C ALA A 134 1.94 -10.30 -9.43
N LEU A 135 1.96 -9.36 -8.47
CA LEU A 135 1.73 -9.67 -7.06
C LEU A 135 0.31 -10.21 -6.80
N ALA A 136 -0.70 -9.63 -7.43
CA ALA A 136 -2.08 -10.10 -7.32
C ALA A 136 -2.24 -11.54 -7.85
N VAL A 137 -1.65 -11.85 -9.00
CA VAL A 137 -1.67 -13.21 -9.57
C VAL A 137 -0.96 -14.20 -8.64
N LEU A 138 0.19 -13.85 -8.08
CA LEU A 138 0.90 -14.70 -7.13
C LEU A 138 0.06 -14.98 -5.87
N ALA A 139 -0.58 -13.95 -5.32
CA ALA A 139 -1.46 -14.10 -4.16
C ALA A 139 -2.70 -14.96 -4.47
N MET A 140 -3.32 -14.78 -5.64
CA MET A 140 -4.51 -15.54 -6.05
C MET A 140 -4.22 -17.02 -6.32
N LEU A 141 -3.06 -17.35 -6.88
CA LEU A 141 -2.69 -18.73 -7.20
C LEU A 141 -2.29 -19.55 -5.97
N GLY A 142 -1.98 -18.90 -4.84
CA GLY A 142 -1.61 -19.59 -3.61
C GLY A 142 -1.43 -18.63 -2.46
N TRP A 143 -2.53 -18.32 -1.77
CA TRP A 143 -2.56 -17.41 -0.63
C TRP A 143 -1.54 -17.80 0.45
N ASP A 144 -1.54 -19.05 0.91
CA ASP A 144 -0.67 -19.49 2.01
C ASP A 144 0.81 -19.34 1.64
N ARG A 145 1.19 -19.75 0.42
CA ARG A 145 2.57 -19.62 -0.07
C ARG A 145 2.99 -18.17 -0.22
N PHE A 146 2.08 -17.32 -0.72
CA PHE A 146 2.32 -15.89 -0.85
C PHE A 146 2.50 -15.24 0.53
N PHE A 147 1.59 -15.52 1.47
CA PHE A 147 1.64 -15.00 2.84
C PHE A 147 2.91 -15.45 3.55
N THR A 148 3.23 -16.75 3.56
CA THR A 148 4.48 -17.27 4.12
C THR A 148 5.69 -16.67 3.44
N GLY A 149 5.72 -16.63 2.11
CA GLY A 149 6.84 -16.06 1.35
C GLY A 149 7.12 -14.60 1.71
N PHE A 150 6.06 -13.78 1.80
CA PHE A 150 6.16 -12.40 2.27
C PHE A 150 6.76 -12.33 3.68
N HIS A 151 6.23 -13.10 4.64
CA HIS A 151 6.72 -13.04 6.01
C HIS A 151 8.17 -13.50 6.12
N THR A 152 8.56 -14.58 5.44
CA THR A 152 9.95 -15.06 5.44
C THR A 152 10.95 -14.11 4.77
N LEU A 153 10.47 -13.21 3.90
CA LEU A 153 11.33 -12.20 3.26
C LEU A 153 11.64 -11.03 4.19
N PHE A 154 10.70 -10.67 5.07
CA PHE A 154 10.79 -9.47 5.90
C PHE A 154 11.02 -9.73 7.39
N PHE A 155 10.73 -10.94 7.86
CA PHE A 155 10.79 -11.31 9.27
C PHE A 155 11.54 -12.63 9.47
N ASP A 156 12.21 -12.73 10.62
CA ASP A 156 12.95 -13.92 11.00
C ASP A 156 12.03 -15.12 11.23
N GLN A 157 12.61 -16.33 11.14
CA GLN A 157 11.85 -17.57 11.37
C GLN A 157 11.31 -17.62 12.80
N GLY A 158 10.02 -17.92 12.93
CA GLY A 158 9.34 -18.07 14.22
C GLY A 158 8.87 -16.77 14.88
N THR A 159 9.13 -15.58 14.30
CA THR A 159 8.72 -14.30 14.91
C THR A 159 7.33 -13.82 14.48
N TRP A 160 6.65 -14.55 13.60
CA TRP A 160 5.37 -14.14 12.99
C TRP A 160 4.33 -15.28 12.95
N GLN A 161 4.65 -16.45 13.51
CA GLN A 161 3.76 -17.61 13.53
C GLN A 161 3.09 -17.68 14.91
N PHE A 162 1.77 -17.65 14.91
CA PHE A 162 0.95 -17.55 16.12
C PHE A 162 -0.08 -18.68 16.18
N TYR A 163 -0.58 -18.96 17.37
CA TYR A 163 -1.69 -19.87 17.59
C TYR A 163 -3.01 -19.26 17.11
N LEU A 164 -4.02 -20.11 16.90
CA LEU A 164 -5.33 -19.66 16.41
C LEU A 164 -6.09 -18.81 17.45
N ASP A 165 -5.77 -18.98 18.73
CA ASP A 165 -6.35 -18.24 19.86
C ASP A 165 -5.56 -16.97 20.24
N ASP A 166 -4.41 -16.73 19.61
CA ASP A 166 -3.63 -15.50 19.77
C ASP A 166 -4.39 -14.29 19.18
N ALA A 167 -4.28 -13.14 19.85
CA ALA A 167 -5.14 -11.99 19.57
C ALA A 167 -4.95 -11.45 18.14
N LEU A 168 -3.74 -11.41 17.61
CA LEU A 168 -3.42 -10.84 16.31
C LEU A 168 -4.05 -11.65 15.18
N ILE A 169 -4.09 -12.99 15.28
CA ILE A 169 -4.75 -13.86 14.29
C ILE A 169 -6.27 -13.69 14.38
N ARG A 170 -6.81 -13.59 15.59
CA ARG A 170 -8.24 -13.36 15.83
C ARG A 170 -8.69 -11.98 15.37
N LEU A 171 -7.86 -10.96 15.54
CA LEU A 171 -8.14 -9.60 15.09
C LEU A 171 -8.01 -9.52 13.56
N PHE A 172 -6.92 -10.02 12.97
CA PHE A 172 -6.65 -9.90 11.53
C PHE A 172 -6.62 -11.28 10.86
N PRO A 173 -7.78 -11.94 10.68
CA PRO A 173 -7.85 -13.26 10.07
C PRO A 173 -7.56 -13.17 8.56
N ALA A 174 -7.34 -14.30 7.90
CA ALA A 174 -7.02 -14.33 6.46
C ALA A 174 -7.98 -13.49 5.57
N PRO A 175 -9.31 -13.47 5.78
CA PRO A 175 -10.20 -12.61 5.01
C PRO A 175 -9.87 -11.12 5.10
N PHE A 176 -9.47 -10.62 6.28
CA PHE A 176 -9.04 -9.22 6.44
C PHE A 176 -7.85 -8.91 5.54
N TRP A 177 -6.84 -9.79 5.50
CA TRP A 177 -5.64 -9.60 4.70
C TRP A 177 -5.92 -9.72 3.20
N ILE A 178 -6.84 -10.60 2.79
CA ILE A 178 -7.30 -10.70 1.40
C ILE A 178 -8.01 -9.40 1.00
N ASP A 179 -8.96 -8.93 1.81
CA ASP A 179 -9.75 -7.73 1.54
C ASP A 179 -8.84 -6.47 1.52
N ALA A 180 -7.86 -6.38 2.44
CA ALA A 180 -6.82 -5.35 2.43
C ALA A 180 -5.94 -5.42 1.17
N GLY A 181 -5.53 -6.62 0.75
CA GLY A 181 -4.76 -6.83 -0.48
C GLY A 181 -5.52 -6.38 -1.73
N ILE A 182 -6.82 -6.69 -1.80
CA ILE A 182 -7.70 -6.23 -2.88
C ILE A 182 -7.81 -4.69 -2.86
N ALA A 183 -8.07 -4.09 -1.70
CA ALA A 183 -8.18 -2.64 -1.56
C ALA A 183 -6.87 -1.93 -1.97
N VAL A 184 -5.71 -2.44 -1.54
CA VAL A 184 -4.39 -1.95 -1.97
C VAL A 184 -4.25 -2.04 -3.49
N GLY A 185 -4.61 -3.19 -4.08
CA GLY A 185 -4.60 -3.40 -5.52
C GLY A 185 -5.46 -2.37 -6.26
N VAL A 186 -6.71 -2.15 -5.82
CA VAL A 186 -7.63 -1.16 -6.42
C VAL A 186 -7.06 0.25 -6.34
N ILE A 187 -6.55 0.68 -5.18
CA ILE A 187 -5.95 2.02 -5.02
C ILE A 187 -4.77 2.20 -5.97
N ILE A 188 -3.89 1.21 -6.07
CA ILE A 188 -2.73 1.26 -6.97
C ILE A 188 -3.18 1.30 -8.44
N LEU A 189 -4.16 0.48 -8.82
CA LEU A 189 -4.69 0.45 -10.18
C LEU A 189 -5.26 1.81 -10.58
N LEU A 190 -6.14 2.39 -9.76
CA LEU A 190 -6.74 3.71 -10.03
C LEU A 190 -5.68 4.81 -10.02
N GLY A 191 -4.80 4.80 -9.02
CA GLY A 191 -3.72 5.78 -8.84
C GLY A 191 -2.68 5.77 -9.96
N ALA A 192 -2.46 4.63 -10.62
CA ALA A 192 -1.57 4.52 -11.77
C ALA A 192 -2.28 4.75 -13.11
N LEU A 193 -3.54 4.31 -13.25
CA LEU A 193 -4.30 4.42 -14.50
C LEU A 193 -4.65 5.87 -14.84
N ILE A 194 -5.03 6.69 -13.86
CA ILE A 194 -5.39 8.10 -14.11
C ILE A 194 -4.21 8.89 -14.71
N PRO A 195 -3.01 8.93 -14.10
CA PRO A 195 -1.84 9.60 -14.71
C PRO A 195 -1.44 9.01 -16.06
N LEU A 196 -1.58 7.69 -16.23
CA LEU A 196 -1.30 7.03 -17.49
C LEU A 196 -2.21 7.54 -18.61
N LEU A 197 -3.53 7.58 -18.40
CA LEU A 197 -4.49 8.12 -19.37
C LEU A 197 -4.25 9.60 -19.67
N LEU A 198 -4.02 10.42 -18.64
CA LEU A 198 -3.68 11.84 -18.78
C LEU A 198 -2.41 12.06 -19.61
N SER A 199 -1.44 11.14 -19.52
CA SER A 199 -0.20 11.23 -20.31
C SER A 199 -0.44 11.13 -21.83
N PHE A 200 -1.53 10.46 -22.24
CA PHE A 200 -1.93 10.31 -23.65
C PHE A 200 -2.76 11.49 -24.14
N MET A 201 -3.42 12.23 -23.25
CA MET A 201 -4.22 13.41 -23.61
C MET A 201 -3.36 14.53 -24.22
N GLY A 202 -3.79 15.02 -25.39
CA GLY A 202 -3.11 16.05 -26.17
C GLY A 202 -1.79 15.61 -26.83
N ALA A 203 -1.46 14.32 -26.87
CA ALA A 203 -0.32 13.81 -27.62
C ALA A 203 -0.53 13.96 -29.15
N GLY A 204 -1.76 13.73 -29.63
CA GLY A 204 -2.12 13.88 -31.05
C GLY A 204 -2.05 15.32 -31.55
N ALA A 205 -2.62 16.28 -30.82
CA ALA A 205 -2.59 17.70 -31.17
C ALA A 205 -1.16 18.26 -31.23
N ARG A 206 -0.30 17.88 -30.28
CA ARG A 206 1.12 18.29 -30.26
C ARG A 206 1.97 17.61 -31.34
N ARG A 207 1.67 16.35 -31.67
CA ARG A 207 2.33 15.65 -32.79
C ARG A 207 2.00 16.32 -34.12
N LYS A 208 0.76 16.80 -34.29
CA LYS A 208 0.35 17.62 -35.43
C LYS A 208 1.08 18.97 -35.44
N ALA A 209 1.15 19.68 -34.31
CA ALA A 209 1.87 20.95 -34.18
C ALA A 209 3.37 20.82 -34.53
N ARG A 210 4.09 19.84 -33.94
CA ARG A 210 5.51 19.59 -34.26
C ARG A 210 5.74 19.19 -35.72
N LYS A 211 4.80 18.48 -36.34
CA LYS A 211 4.86 18.13 -37.76
C LYS A 211 4.67 19.37 -38.63
N ALA A 212 3.75 20.27 -38.26
CA ALA A 212 3.55 21.55 -38.92
C ALA A 212 4.82 22.42 -38.83
N GLU A 213 5.38 22.61 -37.63
CA GLU A 213 6.64 23.36 -37.41
C GLU A 213 7.81 22.79 -38.24
N ARG A 214 8.00 21.46 -38.26
CA ARG A 214 9.04 20.83 -39.10
C ARG A 214 8.82 21.02 -40.60
N THR A 215 7.56 21.03 -41.02
CA THR A 215 7.21 21.23 -42.43
C THR A 215 7.45 22.69 -42.83
N GLU A 216 7.13 23.63 -41.95
CA GLU A 216 7.36 25.07 -42.13
C GLU A 216 8.84 25.44 -42.09
N ALA A 217 9.63 24.86 -41.18
CA ALA A 217 11.09 25.01 -41.15
C ALA A 217 11.75 24.49 -42.44
N LYS A 218 11.30 23.33 -42.95
CA LYS A 218 11.73 22.83 -44.27
C LYS A 218 11.35 23.75 -45.42
N ARG A 219 10.18 24.41 -45.36
CA ARG A 219 9.69 25.31 -46.41
C ARG A 219 10.43 26.65 -46.41
N THR A 220 10.84 27.14 -45.24
CA THR A 220 11.53 28.44 -45.08
C THR A 220 13.06 28.33 -45.21
N GLY A 221 13.61 27.12 -45.42
CA GLY A 221 15.05 26.92 -45.59
C GLY A 221 15.86 27.19 -44.32
N THR A 222 15.23 27.17 -43.14
CA THR A 222 15.86 27.43 -41.84
C THR A 222 16.49 26.19 -41.21
N VAL A 223 16.76 25.16 -42.02
CA VAL A 223 17.39 23.89 -41.61
C VAL A 223 18.85 23.88 -42.03
#